data_AF-X1ABZ2-F1
#
_entry.id   AF-X1ABZ2-F1
#
_cell.length_a   1.000
_cell.length_b   1.000
_cell.length_c   1.000
_cell.angle_alpha   90.00
_cell.angle_beta   90.00
_cell.angle_gamma   90.00
#
_symmetry.space_group_name_H-M   'P 1'
#
loop_
_entity.id
_entity.type
_entity.pdbx_description
1 polymer ?
#
loop_
_entity_poly.entity_id
_entity_poly.type
_entity_poly.pdbx_seq_one_letter_code
_entity_poly.pdbx_strand_id
1 'polypeptide(L)'
;MIADPWVDAFAVINPEFEKLTGARVTVDAYSYDGTHEKQIMVGAGRSADYDVIVLDCPWVGEFAEVGYVEDLTPYMKASNPEVVAWDDYLEAYKTVATWKG
;
A
#
# COMPACT_ATOMS: atom_id res chain seq x y z
N MET A 1 1.18 5.64 21.52
CA MET A 1 0.34 4.74 20.71
C MET A 1 -0.14 5.56 19.54
N ILE A 2 0.18 5.13 18.32
CA ILE A 2 -0.31 5.81 17.12
C ILE A 2 -1.79 5.43 17.01
N ALA A 3 -2.67 6.42 17.09
CA ALA A 3 -4.11 6.21 16.99
C ALA A 3 -4.51 6.15 15.51
N ASP A 4 -4.00 5.16 14.79
CA ASP A 4 -4.39 4.87 13.42
C ASP A 4 -5.40 3.71 13.43
N PRO A 5 -6.64 3.93 12.95
CA PRO A 5 -7.70 2.92 13.01
C PRO A 5 -7.43 1.69 12.13
N TRP A 6 -6.50 1.76 11.18
CA TRP A 6 -6.16 0.69 10.26
C TRP A 6 -5.16 -0.29 10.86
N VAL A 7 -4.23 0.19 11.68
CA VAL A 7 -3.20 -0.67 12.31
C VAL A 7 -3.83 -1.72 13.23
N ASP A 8 -4.80 -1.32 14.05
CA ASP A 8 -5.52 -2.25 14.93
C ASP A 8 -6.36 -3.24 14.11
N ALA A 9 -6.93 -2.81 12.98
CA ALA A 9 -7.68 -3.70 12.08
C ALA A 9 -6.76 -4.74 11.42
N PHE A 10 -5.53 -4.36 11.01
CA PHE A 10 -4.54 -5.31 10.47
C PHE A 10 -4.20 -6.40 11.47
N ALA A 11 -4.05 -6.08 12.75
CA ALA A 11 -3.77 -7.08 13.79
C ALA A 11 -4.87 -8.16 13.87
N VAL A 12 -6.12 -7.81 13.53
CA VAL A 12 -7.24 -8.75 13.50
C VAL A 12 -7.26 -9.60 12.23
N ILE A 13 -6.96 -9.02 11.05
CA ILE A 13 -7.09 -9.73 9.76
C ILE A 13 -5.83 -10.50 9.34
N ASN A 14 -4.65 -10.08 9.79
CA ASN A 14 -3.38 -10.71 9.40
C ASN A 14 -3.31 -12.22 9.71
N PRO A 15 -3.82 -12.72 10.85
CA PRO A 15 -3.84 -14.16 11.11
C PRO A 15 -4.67 -14.95 10.10
N GLU A 16 -5.79 -14.40 9.61
CA GLU A 16 -6.61 -15.07 8.58
C GLU A 16 -5.90 -15.01 7.23
N PHE A 17 -5.25 -13.89 6.89
CA PHE A 17 -4.42 -13.79 5.70
C PHE A 17 -3.30 -14.84 5.70
N GLU A 18 -2.58 -15.00 6.82
CA GLU A 18 -1.53 -16.02 6.97
C GLU A 18 -2.10 -17.43 6.84
N LYS A 19 -3.27 -17.71 7.40
CA LYS A 19 -3.93 -19.02 7.25
C LYS A 19 -4.34 -19.32 5.80
N LEU A 20 -4.79 -18.31 5.05
CA LEU A 20 -5.22 -18.47 3.66
C LEU A 20 -4.06 -18.62 2.68
N THR A 21 -2.94 -17.94 2.94
CA THR A 21 -1.86 -17.78 1.96
C THR A 21 -0.53 -18.43 2.38
N GLY A 22 -0.35 -18.68 3.68
CA GLY A 22 0.92 -19.05 4.28
C GLY A 22 1.90 -17.87 4.48
N ALA A 23 1.53 -16.66 4.08
CA ALA A 23 2.36 -15.48 4.20
C ALA A 23 2.11 -14.74 5.52
N ARG A 24 3.17 -14.53 6.30
CA ARG A 24 3.11 -13.79 7.56
C ARG A 24 3.30 -12.29 7.31
N VAL A 25 2.43 -11.47 7.88
CA VAL A 25 2.49 -10.00 7.78
C VAL A 25 3.13 -9.41 9.04
N THR A 26 4.15 -8.58 8.86
CA THR A 26 4.74 -7.74 9.91
C THR A 26 4.46 -6.28 9.59
N VAL A 27 3.92 -5.53 10.56
CA VAL A 27 3.50 -4.14 10.37
C VAL A 27 4.33 -3.23 11.26
N ASP A 28 5.01 -2.27 10.65
CA ASP A 28 5.54 -1.09 11.34
C ASP A 28 4.57 0.07 11.15
N ALA A 29 4.27 0.79 12.22
CA ALA A 29 3.37 1.94 12.21
C ALA A 29 4.09 3.18 12.75
N TYR A 30 3.86 4.32 12.10
CA TYR A 30 4.39 5.63 12.46
C TYR A 30 3.25 6.67 12.48
N SER A 31 3.50 7.90 12.95
CA SER A 31 2.57 9.01 12.71
C SER A 31 2.45 9.27 11.20
N TYR A 32 1.45 10.04 10.76
CA TYR A 32 1.30 10.41 9.34
C TYR A 32 2.61 11.00 8.76
N ASP A 33 3.16 12.03 9.43
CA ASP A 33 4.42 12.66 9.03
C ASP A 33 5.60 11.66 9.10
N GLY A 34 5.69 10.88 10.17
CA GLY A 34 6.76 9.89 10.33
C GLY A 34 6.69 8.76 9.30
N THR A 35 5.50 8.43 8.82
CA THR A 35 5.27 7.44 7.77
C THR A 35 5.82 7.96 6.44
N HIS A 36 5.46 9.19 6.06
CA HIS A 36 5.98 9.82 4.86
C HIS A 36 7.50 9.95 4.89
N GLU A 37 8.07 10.49 5.98
CA GLU A 37 9.53 10.64 6.14
C GLU A 37 10.26 9.29 6.02
N LYS A 38 9.73 8.25 6.69
CA LYS A 38 10.31 6.90 6.63
C LYS A 38 10.26 6.32 5.21
N GLN A 39 9.13 6.46 4.53
CA GLN A 39 8.95 5.96 3.16
C GLN A 39 9.87 6.67 2.17
N ILE A 40 10.04 7.99 2.27
CA ILE A 40 11.00 8.75 1.47
C ILE A 40 12.43 8.24 1.70
N MET A 41 12.83 8.02 2.96
CA MET A 41 14.17 7.47 3.25
C MET A 41 14.38 6.07 2.67
N VAL A 42 13.39 5.18 2.82
CA VAL A 42 13.42 3.81 2.29
C VAL A 42 13.52 3.82 0.76
N GLY A 43 12.68 4.62 0.09
CA GLY A 43 12.67 4.75 -1.36
C GLY A 43 13.96 5.36 -1.91
N ALA A 44 14.45 6.45 -1.30
CA ALA A 44 15.70 7.09 -1.70
C ALA A 44 16.91 6.15 -1.58
N GLY A 45 16.93 5.32 -0.52
CA GLY A 45 17.96 4.31 -0.30
C GLY A 45 17.80 3.05 -1.17
N ARG A 46 16.68 2.90 -1.88
CA ARG A 46 16.28 1.64 -2.55
C ARG A 46 16.38 0.44 -1.61
N SER A 47 15.94 0.63 -0.37
CA SER A 47 16.03 -0.40 0.65
C SER A 47 15.08 -1.56 0.35
N ALA A 48 15.47 -2.76 0.76
CA ALA A 48 14.64 -3.98 0.73
C ALA A 48 13.98 -4.26 2.09
N ASP A 49 13.96 -3.27 3.00
CA ASP A 49 13.39 -3.44 4.35
C ASP A 49 11.86 -3.62 4.34
N TYR A 50 11.18 -3.19 3.27
CA TYR A 50 9.72 -3.26 3.15
C TYR A 50 9.30 -3.75 1.77
N ASP A 51 8.38 -4.71 1.74
CA ASP A 51 7.76 -5.22 0.51
C ASP A 51 6.53 -4.41 0.08
N VAL A 52 5.78 -3.87 1.06
CA VAL A 52 4.50 -3.15 0.86
C VAL A 52 4.48 -1.92 1.75
N ILE A 53 3.95 -0.81 1.24
CA ILE A 53 3.72 0.43 1.98
C ILE A 53 2.25 0.84 1.95
N VAL A 54 1.80 1.51 3.00
CA VAL A 54 0.52 2.24 2.99
C VAL A 54 0.79 3.62 2.42
N LEU A 55 0.32 3.88 1.20
CA LEU A 55 0.54 5.14 0.47
C LEU A 55 -0.72 6.00 0.52
N ASP A 56 -0.60 7.20 1.07
CA ASP A 56 -1.72 8.16 1.03
C ASP A 56 -1.83 8.82 -0.34
N CYS A 57 -3.06 9.17 -0.72
CA CYS A 57 -3.38 9.67 -2.04
C CYS A 57 -2.68 10.99 -2.45
N PRO A 58 -2.35 11.93 -1.54
CA PRO A 58 -1.58 13.13 -1.91
C PRO A 58 -0.15 12.80 -2.35
N TRP A 59 0.38 11.64 -1.96
CA TRP A 59 1.77 11.24 -2.21
C TRP A 59 1.94 10.40 -3.47
N VAL A 60 0.85 9.91 -4.08
CA VAL A 60 0.89 9.03 -5.26
C VAL A 60 1.72 9.66 -6.39
N GLY A 61 1.48 10.94 -6.70
CA GLY A 61 2.22 11.62 -7.76
C GLY A 61 3.71 11.79 -7.42
N GLU A 62 4.04 12.18 -6.19
CA GLU A 62 5.42 12.31 -5.74
C GLU A 62 6.17 10.97 -5.88
N PHE A 63 5.60 9.90 -5.35
CA PHE A 63 6.23 8.58 -5.28
C PHE A 63 6.34 7.92 -6.66
N ALA A 64 5.34 8.11 -7.53
CA ALA A 64 5.36 7.59 -8.90
C ALA A 64 6.42 8.29 -9.75
N GLU A 65 6.56 9.64 -9.67
CA GLU A 65 7.55 10.38 -10.47
C GLU A 65 8.99 9.99 -10.16
N VAL A 66 9.29 9.68 -8.90
CA VAL A 66 10.65 9.31 -8.46
C VAL A 66 10.90 7.80 -8.52
N GLY A 67 9.88 7.00 -8.87
CA GLY A 67 9.98 5.55 -9.00
C GLY A 67 10.16 4.81 -7.67
N TYR A 68 9.54 5.31 -6.60
CA TYR A 68 9.51 4.61 -5.31
C TYR A 68 8.43 3.54 -5.23
N VAL A 69 7.45 3.59 -6.13
CA VAL A 69 6.39 2.59 -6.27
C VAL A 69 6.38 2.05 -7.69
N GLU A 70 5.90 0.83 -7.84
CA GLU A 70 5.71 0.18 -9.13
C GLU A 70 4.27 0.35 -9.64
N ASP A 71 4.09 0.23 -10.96
CA ASP A 71 2.76 0.20 -11.58
C ASP A 71 2.06 -1.12 -11.23
N LEU A 72 0.92 -1.02 -10.53
CA LEU A 72 0.13 -2.19 -10.13
C LEU A 72 -0.79 -2.72 -11.25
N THR A 73 -0.94 -1.99 -12.36
CA THR A 73 -1.83 -2.36 -13.48
C THR A 73 -1.59 -3.77 -14.02
N PRO A 74 -0.34 -4.25 -14.22
CA PRO A 74 -0.10 -5.62 -14.68
C PRO A 74 -0.60 -6.68 -13.67
N TYR A 75 -0.43 -6.42 -12.38
CA TYR A 75 -0.86 -7.33 -11.32
C TYR A 75 -2.38 -7.37 -11.20
N MET A 76 -3.06 -6.22 -11.33
CA MET A 76 -4.52 -6.16 -11.35
C MET A 76 -5.09 -6.96 -12.52
N LYS A 77 -4.51 -6.84 -13.72
CA LYS A 77 -4.93 -7.60 -14.91
C LYS A 77 -4.71 -9.12 -14.77
N ALA A 78 -3.70 -9.53 -14.01
CA ALA A 78 -3.38 -10.93 -13.76
C ALA A 78 -4.15 -11.54 -12.58
N SER A 79 -4.74 -10.70 -11.72
CA SER A 79 -5.42 -11.13 -10.50
C SER A 79 -6.81 -11.69 -10.78
N ASN A 80 -7.30 -12.54 -9.86
CA ASN A 80 -8.69 -12.98 -9.89
C ASN A 80 -9.60 -11.74 -9.67
N PRO A 81 -10.54 -11.42 -10.58
CA PRO A 81 -11.46 -10.29 -10.42
C PRO A 81 -12.41 -10.43 -9.23
N GLU A 82 -12.59 -11.63 -8.67
CA GLU A 82 -13.30 -11.82 -7.39
C GLU A 82 -12.49 -11.35 -6.17
N VAL A 83 -11.18 -11.17 -6.34
CA VAL A 83 -10.26 -10.69 -5.29
C VAL A 83 -9.89 -9.23 -5.50
N VAL A 84 -9.59 -8.83 -6.74
CA VAL A 84 -9.28 -7.44 -7.12
C VAL A 84 -10.29 -6.96 -8.16
N ALA A 85 -11.44 -6.48 -7.68
CA ALA A 85 -12.54 -6.01 -8.51
C ALA A 85 -12.36 -4.52 -8.88
N TRP A 86 -11.35 -4.19 -9.70
CA TRP A 86 -11.03 -2.78 -10.03
C TRP A 86 -12.25 -1.97 -10.49
N ASP A 87 -13.13 -2.57 -11.30
CA ASP A 87 -14.30 -1.88 -11.84
C ASP A 87 -15.38 -1.58 -10.78
N ASP A 88 -15.36 -2.28 -9.63
CA ASP A 88 -16.32 -2.13 -8.52
C ASP A 88 -15.93 -1.04 -7.51
N TYR A 89 -14.72 -0.49 -7.60
CA TYR A 89 -14.32 0.66 -6.78
C TYR A 89 -15.05 1.93 -7.21
N LEU A 90 -15.23 2.88 -6.28
CA LEU A 90 -15.72 4.21 -6.64
C LEU A 90 -14.68 4.94 -7.52
N GLU A 91 -15.17 5.64 -8.55
CA GLU A 91 -14.31 6.39 -9.48
C GLU A 91 -13.39 7.41 -8.78
N ALA A 92 -13.84 7.99 -7.67
CA ALA A 92 -13.01 8.88 -6.86
C ALA A 92 -11.75 8.16 -6.32
N TYR A 93 -11.87 6.92 -5.86
CA TYR A 93 -10.74 6.14 -5.36
C TYR A 93 -9.80 5.70 -6.49
N LYS A 94 -10.36 5.33 -7.65
CA LYS A 94 -9.55 5.03 -8.84
C LYS A 94 -8.71 6.23 -9.25
N THR A 95 -9.36 7.41 -9.32
CA THR A 95 -8.71 8.65 -9.75
C THR A 95 -7.53 9.02 -8.85
N VAL A 96 -7.68 8.90 -7.54
CA VAL A 96 -6.61 9.29 -6.60
C VAL A 96 -5.49 8.25 -6.48
N ALA A 97 -5.72 7.03 -6.97
CA ALA A 97 -4.70 5.98 -7.03
C ALA A 97 -3.94 5.95 -8.38
N THR A 98 -4.43 6.66 -9.39
CA THR A 98 -3.85 6.69 -10.73
C THR A 98 -3.00 7.94 -10.95
N TRP A 99 -1.79 7.77 -11.49
CA TRP A 99 -0.91 8.87 -11.87
C TRP A 99 -0.44 8.74 -13.32
N LYS A 100 -0.81 9.72 -14.16
CA LYS A 100 -0.41 9.82 -15.58
C LYS A 100 -0.78 8.61 -16.48
N GLY A 101 -1.68 7.73 -16.05
CA GLY A 101 -2.22 6.65 -16.91
C GLY A 101 -2.92 5.57 -16.13
#